data_AF-A0A7S2IYG1-F1
#
_entry.id   AF-A0A7S2IYG1-F1
#
_cell.length_a   1.000
_cell.length_b   1.000
_cell.length_c   1.000
_cell.angle_alpha   90.00
_cell.angle_beta   90.00
_cell.angle_gamma   90.00
#
_symmetry.space_group_name_H-M   'P 1'
#
loop_
_entity.id
_entity.type
_entity.pdbx_description
1 polymer ?
#
loop_
_entity_poly.entity_id
_entity_poly.type
_entity_poly.pdbx_seq_one_letter_code
_entity_poly.pdbx_strand_id
1 'polypeptide(L)'
;GVDNTYTHRYYPLAAATAEGMRLNGSSEPLKWTTHPWLMERYLHCPCPGTPCLATSLGNTFEDPLRCPSAEEIANFTAAAKRGDIVWNAAPFNIQPENMATELFLAGFDLAREMDKRFDRNQ
;
A
#
# COMPACT_ATOMS: atom_id res chain seq x y z
N GLY A 1 11.12 -2.34 -10.40
CA GLY A 1 11.36 -1.75 -9.08
C GLY A 1 10.48 -2.32 -7.98
N VAL A 2 10.77 -1.92 -6.75
CA VAL A 2 10.06 -2.33 -5.52
C VAL A 2 8.55 -2.04 -5.62
N ASP A 3 8.16 -0.88 -6.12
CA ASP A 3 6.75 -0.48 -6.24
C ASP A 3 5.91 -1.45 -7.07
N ASN A 4 6.38 -1.81 -8.27
CA ASN A 4 5.68 -2.75 -9.15
C ASN A 4 5.46 -4.11 -8.46
N THR A 5 6.40 -4.53 -7.62
CA THR A 5 6.28 -5.81 -6.90
C THR A 5 5.18 -5.73 -5.84
N TYR A 6 5.10 -4.63 -5.08
CA TYR A 6 4.00 -4.46 -4.13
C TYR A 6 2.65 -4.34 -4.83
N THR A 7 2.56 -3.48 -5.85
CA THR A 7 1.34 -3.22 -6.62
C THR A 7 0.78 -4.48 -7.25
N HIS A 8 1.59 -5.23 -8.00
CA HIS A 8 1.10 -6.30 -8.87
C HIS A 8 1.28 -7.71 -8.30
N ARG A 9 2.05 -7.87 -7.23
CA ARG A 9 2.30 -9.19 -6.63
C ARG A 9 1.86 -9.26 -5.18
N TYR A 10 2.37 -8.40 -4.31
CA TYR A 10 2.15 -8.60 -2.88
C TYR A 10 0.74 -8.21 -2.41
N TYR A 11 0.19 -7.08 -2.87
CA TYR A 11 -1.18 -6.71 -2.51
C TYR A 11 -2.22 -7.74 -3.00
N PRO A 12 -2.21 -8.18 -4.27
CA PRO A 12 -3.14 -9.23 -4.72
C PRO A 12 -2.95 -10.54 -3.98
N LEU A 13 -1.69 -10.96 -3.75
CA LEU A 13 -1.39 -12.21 -3.06
C LEU A 13 -1.87 -12.20 -1.60
N ALA A 14 -1.70 -11.09 -0.88
CA ALA A 14 -2.18 -10.95 0.49
C ALA A 14 -3.71 -11.08 0.55
N ALA A 15 -4.43 -10.37 -0.32
CA ALA A 15 -5.88 -10.43 -0.40
C ALA A 15 -6.38 -11.84 -0.76
N ALA A 16 -5.78 -12.48 -1.76
CA ALA A 16 -6.15 -13.83 -2.20
C ALA A 16 -5.84 -14.89 -1.12
N THR A 17 -4.74 -14.72 -0.38
CA THR A 17 -4.36 -15.63 0.70
C THR A 17 -5.34 -15.54 1.86
N ALA A 18 -5.70 -14.31 2.28
CA ALA A 18 -6.71 -14.11 3.31
C ALA A 18 -8.06 -14.72 2.90
N GLU A 19 -8.47 -14.53 1.65
CA GLU A 19 -9.70 -15.12 1.13
C GLU A 19 -9.65 -16.65 1.08
N GLY A 20 -8.57 -17.24 0.58
CA GLY A 20 -8.38 -18.68 0.58
C GLY A 20 -8.44 -19.28 1.99
N MET A 21 -7.89 -18.59 2.99
CA MET A 21 -7.99 -19.02 4.39
C MET A 21 -9.44 -18.98 4.90
N ARG A 22 -10.24 -17.96 4.54
CA ARG A 22 -11.67 -17.92 4.90
C ARG A 22 -12.44 -19.07 4.28
N LEU A 23 -12.25 -19.30 2.98
CA LEU A 23 -12.95 -20.35 2.24
C LEU A 23 -12.61 -21.75 2.78
N ASN A 24 -11.41 -21.91 3.32
CA ASN A 24 -10.98 -23.14 4.00
C ASN A 24 -11.41 -23.23 5.48
N GLY A 25 -12.26 -22.30 5.96
CA GLY A 25 -12.81 -22.33 7.30
C GLY A 25 -11.90 -21.80 8.41
N SER A 26 -10.83 -21.08 8.08
CA SER A 26 -10.00 -20.45 9.12
C SER A 26 -10.77 -19.35 9.85
N SER A 27 -10.77 -19.41 11.18
CA SER A 27 -11.32 -18.35 12.05
C SER A 27 -10.41 -17.11 12.10
N GLU A 28 -9.15 -17.24 11.67
CA GLU A 28 -8.18 -16.16 11.64
C GLU A 28 -7.47 -16.12 10.27
N PRO A 29 -8.10 -15.50 9.26
CA PRO A 29 -7.46 -15.26 7.97
C PRO A 29 -6.21 -14.38 8.10
N LEU A 30 -5.33 -14.45 7.10
CA LEU A 30 -4.12 -13.63 7.03
C LEU A 30 -4.46 -12.15 7.21
N LYS A 31 -3.77 -11.51 8.17
CA LYS A 31 -3.68 -10.07 8.29
C LYS A 31 -2.27 -9.65 7.87
N TRP A 32 -2.16 -9.01 6.72
CA TRP A 32 -0.90 -8.60 6.17
C TRP A 32 -0.68 -7.10 6.39
N THR A 33 0.44 -6.75 7.02
CA THR A 33 0.75 -5.37 7.40
C THR A 33 1.64 -4.71 6.34
N THR A 34 1.22 -3.54 5.87
CA THR A 34 1.98 -2.66 4.97
C THR A 34 2.29 -1.32 5.64
N HIS A 35 2.93 -0.43 4.90
CA HIS A 35 3.24 0.93 5.31
C HIS A 35 2.32 1.92 4.57
N PRO A 36 1.80 2.95 5.26
CA PRO A 36 0.84 3.87 4.64
C PRO A 36 1.46 4.72 3.53
N TRP A 37 2.79 4.95 3.50
CA TRP A 37 3.43 5.60 2.32
C TRP A 37 3.25 4.79 1.04
N LEU A 38 3.32 3.46 1.15
CA LEU A 38 3.20 2.56 0.01
C LEU A 38 1.75 2.41 -0.43
N MET A 39 0.81 2.48 0.52
CA MET A 39 -0.62 2.56 0.21
C MET A 39 -0.93 3.87 -0.51
N GLU A 40 -0.43 5.00 0.00
CA GLU A 40 -0.63 6.32 -0.61
C GLU A 40 -0.09 6.35 -2.05
N ARG A 41 1.14 5.85 -2.25
CA ARG A 41 1.75 5.71 -3.59
C ARG A 41 0.92 4.83 -4.53
N TYR A 42 0.35 3.75 -4.02
CA TYR A 42 -0.49 2.83 -4.80
C TYR A 42 -1.82 3.49 -5.19
N LEU A 43 -2.47 4.19 -4.26
CA LEU A 43 -3.80 4.78 -4.44
C LEU A 43 -3.76 6.08 -5.26
N HIS A 44 -2.67 6.83 -5.18
CA HIS A 44 -2.46 8.09 -5.90
C HIS A 44 -1.33 7.97 -6.93
N CYS A 45 -1.28 6.85 -7.66
CA CYS A 45 -0.26 6.61 -8.67
C CYS A 45 -0.23 7.78 -9.68
N PRO A 46 0.93 8.42 -9.92
CA PRO A 46 1.01 9.74 -10.54
C PRO A 46 0.69 9.78 -12.04
N CYS A 47 0.38 8.65 -12.68
CA CYS A 47 0.20 8.58 -14.14
C CYS A 47 -0.90 7.57 -14.55
N PRO A 48 -2.18 7.86 -14.24
CA PRO A 48 -3.28 7.05 -14.72
C PRO A 48 -3.39 7.21 -16.25
N GLY A 49 -3.16 6.13 -17.00
CA GLY A 49 -3.38 6.11 -18.45
C GLY A 49 -2.33 6.82 -19.31
N THR A 50 -1.20 7.25 -18.74
CA THR A 50 -0.06 7.83 -19.49
C THR A 50 1.26 7.19 -19.08
N PRO A 51 2.27 7.11 -19.98
CA PRO A 51 3.60 6.63 -19.61
C PRO A 51 4.19 7.53 -18.53
N CYS A 52 4.53 6.93 -17.38
CA CYS A 52 4.95 7.69 -16.21
C CYS A 52 6.25 8.48 -16.42
N LEU A 53 6.29 9.72 -15.90
CA LEU A 53 7.54 10.48 -15.72
C LEU A 53 8.50 9.81 -14.73
N ALA A 54 7.99 8.92 -13.87
CA ALA A 54 8.77 7.89 -13.18
C ALA A 54 9.29 6.84 -14.18
N THR A 55 9.95 7.32 -15.23
CA THR A 55 10.93 6.56 -15.98
C THR A 55 12.04 6.19 -15.00
N SER A 56 12.69 5.04 -15.21
CA SER A 56 13.73 4.54 -14.30
C SER A 56 14.99 5.44 -14.26
N LEU A 57 14.92 6.68 -14.75
CA LEU A 57 16.04 7.59 -14.99
C LEU A 57 17.13 6.92 -15.85
N GLY A 58 16.73 6.03 -16.76
CA GLY A 58 17.64 5.21 -17.57
C GLY A 58 18.19 3.97 -16.87
N ASN A 59 17.71 3.61 -15.67
CA ASN A 59 18.04 2.37 -15.00
C ASN A 59 17.46 1.17 -15.77
N THR A 60 18.33 0.42 -16.45
CA THR A 60 17.95 -0.78 -17.23
C THR A 60 17.64 -2.00 -16.37
N PHE A 61 17.94 -1.95 -15.07
CA PHE A 61 17.66 -3.05 -14.13
C PHE A 61 16.26 -2.96 -13.52
N GLU A 62 15.52 -1.88 -13.76
CA GLU A 62 14.18 -1.71 -13.24
C GLU A 62 13.16 -1.33 -14.32
N ASP A 63 12.10 -2.12 -14.40
CA ASP A 63 10.92 -1.76 -15.17
C ASP A 63 10.35 -0.41 -14.69
N PRO A 64 9.88 0.44 -15.63
CA PRO A 64 9.15 1.66 -15.29
C PRO A 64 7.98 1.38 -14.35
N LEU A 65 7.61 2.38 -13.54
CA LEU A 65 6.45 2.27 -12.65
C LEU A 65 5.19 1.97 -13.48
N ARG A 66 4.48 0.92 -13.08
CA ARG A 66 3.18 0.53 -13.63
C ARG A 66 2.12 0.80 -12.58
N CYS A 67 1.18 1.69 -12.90
CA CYS A 67 0.06 1.96 -12.01
C CYS A 67 -0.89 0.77 -11.90
N PRO A 68 -1.56 0.59 -10.75
CA PRO A 68 -2.58 -0.44 -10.61
C PRO A 68 -3.76 -0.18 -11.54
N SER A 69 -4.35 -1.27 -12.02
CA SER A 69 -5.65 -1.25 -12.70
C SER A 69 -6.79 -0.91 -11.74
N ALA A 70 -7.94 -0.52 -12.30
CA ALA A 70 -9.14 -0.27 -11.50
C ALA A 70 -9.58 -1.51 -10.69
N GLU A 71 -9.39 -2.71 -11.25
CA GLU A 71 -9.68 -3.98 -10.57
C GLU A 71 -8.74 -4.20 -9.39
N GLU A 72 -7.44 -3.97 -9.56
CA GLU A 72 -6.46 -4.07 -8.48
C GLU A 72 -6.82 -3.08 -7.35
N ILE A 73 -7.16 -1.82 -7.68
CA ILE A 73 -7.57 -0.82 -6.69
C ILE A 73 -8.83 -1.27 -5.94
N ALA A 74 -9.82 -1.83 -6.64
CA ALA A 74 -11.04 -2.33 -6.03
C ALA A 74 -10.77 -3.51 -5.08
N ASN A 75 -9.94 -4.47 -5.51
CA ASN A 75 -9.55 -5.63 -4.71
C ASN A 75 -8.77 -5.21 -3.45
N PHE A 76 -7.81 -4.31 -3.60
CA PHE A 76 -7.07 -3.73 -2.49
C PHE A 76 -8.00 -3.01 -1.50
N THR A 77 -8.90 -2.16 -2.01
CA THR A 77 -9.87 -1.41 -1.19
C THR A 77 -10.76 -2.35 -0.39
N ALA A 78 -11.27 -3.41 -1.01
CA ALA A 78 -12.10 -4.40 -0.33
C ALA A 78 -11.31 -5.16 0.75
N ALA A 79 -10.07 -5.57 0.46
CA ALA A 79 -9.19 -6.23 1.41
C ALA A 79 -8.84 -5.33 2.60
N ALA A 80 -8.53 -4.05 2.37
CA ALA A 80 -8.26 -3.07 3.43
C ALA A 80 -9.48 -2.85 4.33
N LYS A 81 -10.68 -2.70 3.76
CA LYS A 81 -11.93 -2.54 4.53
C LYS A 81 -12.27 -3.76 5.38
N ARG A 82 -11.99 -4.98 4.89
CA ARG A 82 -12.16 -6.21 5.67
C ARG A 82 -11.10 -6.40 6.76
N GLY A 83 -10.00 -5.65 6.70
CA GLY A 83 -8.86 -5.82 7.60
C GLY A 83 -7.90 -6.95 7.22
N ASP A 84 -7.93 -7.41 5.96
CA ASP A 84 -6.94 -8.34 5.40
C ASP A 84 -5.60 -7.65 5.17
N ILE A 85 -5.68 -6.41 4.71
CA ILE A 85 -4.56 -5.51 4.58
C ILE A 85 -4.71 -4.46 5.67
N VAL A 86 -3.73 -4.40 6.56
CA VAL A 86 -3.62 -3.42 7.64
C VAL A 86 -2.33 -2.63 7.46
N TRP A 87 -2.18 -1.51 8.16
CA TRP A 87 -1.01 -0.66 8.02
C TRP A 87 -0.39 -0.29 9.35
N ASN A 88 0.90 0.01 9.29
CA ASN A 88 1.65 0.54 10.42
C ASN A 88 1.16 1.96 10.76
N ALA A 89 1.23 2.33 12.05
CA ALA A 89 0.90 3.68 12.52
C ALA A 89 1.96 4.71 12.11
N ALA A 90 3.21 4.29 11.94
CA ALA A 90 4.28 5.10 11.37
C ALA A 90 4.32 4.95 9.84
N PRO A 91 4.78 5.98 9.10
CA PRO A 91 4.79 5.91 7.66
C PRO A 91 5.74 4.84 7.16
N PHE A 92 6.94 4.74 7.71
CA PHE A 92 8.01 3.80 7.35
C PHE A 92 8.83 3.48 8.60
N ASN A 93 9.97 2.80 8.43
CA ASN A 93 11.00 2.69 9.47
C ASN A 93 11.68 4.05 9.71
N ILE A 94 10.94 4.99 10.30
CA ILE A 94 11.38 6.34 10.58
C ILE A 94 12.48 6.35 11.64
N GLN A 95 13.38 7.33 11.55
CA GLN A 95 14.42 7.62 12.55
C GLN A 95 14.12 9.01 13.11
N PRO A 96 13.29 9.12 14.17
CA PRO A 96 12.78 10.41 14.66
C PRO A 96 13.90 11.40 15.01
N GLU A 97 15.06 10.89 15.42
CA GLU A 97 16.23 11.68 15.79
C GLU A 97 16.81 12.49 14.61
N ASN A 98 16.56 12.04 13.38
CA ASN A 98 17.04 12.66 12.14
C ASN A 98 15.94 13.44 11.40
N MET A 99 14.78 13.66 12.03
CA MET A 99 13.64 14.32 11.41
C MET A 99 13.40 15.70 12.01
N ALA A 100 13.08 16.66 11.14
CA ALA A 100 12.42 17.88 11.60
C ALA A 100 11.05 17.54 12.19
N THR A 101 10.55 18.34 13.12
CA THR A 101 9.27 18.07 13.81
C THR A 101 8.12 17.98 12.82
N GLU A 102 8.14 18.83 11.79
CA GLU A 102 7.14 18.87 10.73
C GLU A 102 7.14 17.58 9.91
N LEU A 103 8.32 17.05 9.57
CA LEU A 103 8.46 15.80 8.84
C LEU A 103 7.98 14.60 9.67
N PHE A 104 8.31 14.60 10.96
CA PHE A 104 7.84 13.56 11.89
C PHE A 104 6.30 13.54 11.97
N LEU A 105 5.68 14.71 12.17
CA LEU A 105 4.22 14.83 12.26
C LEU A 105 3.52 14.47 10.94
N ALA A 106 4.03 14.99 9.81
CA ALA A 106 3.50 14.67 8.47
C ALA A 106 3.57 13.16 8.17
N GLY A 107 4.56 12.46 8.75
CA GLY A 107 4.65 11.01 8.66
C GLY A 107 3.40 10.29 9.18
N PHE A 108 2.84 10.74 10.31
CA PHE A 108 1.63 10.14 10.89
C PHE A 108 0.35 10.55 10.16
N ASP A 109 0.35 11.67 9.44
CA ASP A 109 -0.82 12.09 8.66
C ASP A 109 -1.15 11.09 7.55
N LEU A 110 -0.14 10.40 6.99
CA LEU A 110 -0.37 9.32 6.04
C LEU A 110 -1.16 8.16 6.65
N ALA A 111 -0.84 7.75 7.88
CA ALA A 111 -1.57 6.69 8.57
C ALA A 111 -3.01 7.13 8.88
N ARG A 112 -3.20 8.38 9.35
CA ARG A 112 -4.53 8.95 9.63
C ARG A 112 -5.40 9.03 8.37
N GLU A 113 -4.84 9.36 7.22
CA GLU A 113 -5.59 9.38 5.97
C GLU A 113 -6.03 7.97 5.56
N MET A 114 -5.19 6.94 5.78
CA MET A 114 -5.60 5.55 5.55
C MET A 114 -6.72 5.12 6.52
N ASP A 115 -6.60 5.48 7.81
CA ASP A 115 -7.64 5.22 8.82
C ASP A 115 -8.99 5.83 8.40
N LYS A 116 -8.97 7.09 7.97
CA LYS A 116 -10.15 7.79 7.47
C LYS A 116 -10.71 7.16 6.20
N ARG A 117 -9.86 6.83 5.23
CA ARG A 117 -10.29 6.30 3.91
C ARG A 117 -10.94 4.91 4.02
N PHE A 118 -10.50 4.10 4.97
CA PHE A 118 -10.93 2.71 5.11
C PHE A 118 -11.77 2.46 6.38
N ASP A 119 -12.27 3.53 7.00
CA ASP A 119 -13.16 3.50 8.17
C ASP A 119 -12.55 2.71 9.36
N ARG A 120 -11.25 2.88 9.59
CA ARG A 120 -10.46 2.17 10.61
C ARG A 120 -9.99 3.09 11.73
N ASN A 121 -10.84 4.04 12.13
CA ASN A 121 -10.58 4.95 13.25
C ASN A 121 -10.22 4.14 14.50
N GLN A 122 -8.94 4.19 14.89
CA GLN A 122 -8.45 3.73 16.19
C GLN A 122 -8.50 4.88 17.20
#